data_AF-A0A152A8W4-F1
#
_entry.id   AF-A0A152A8W4-F1
#
_cell.length_a   1.000
_cell.length_b   1.000
_cell.length_c   1.000
_cell.angle_alpha   90.00
_cell.angle_beta   90.00
_cell.angle_gamma   90.00
#
_symmetry.space_group_name_H-M   'P 1'
#
loop_
_entity.id
_entity.type
_entity.pdbx_description
1 polymer ?
#
loop_
_entity_poly.entity_id
_entity_poly.type
_entity_poly.pdbx_seq_one_letter_code
_entity_poly.pdbx_strand_id
1 'polypeptide(L)'
;MSNNFKRKQNKKPLKLGGKVSEEQRKFFEDATKEIQEFATRAIVKKSKATKRQVELDNIKATGRKVKSQYVPIKKANEIRRLKKEKDDADLADAIASGERIKIPKTKNTSDKDNNSKKVSELRIGKFSKGTLHISKSDIKTVKKKK
;
A
#
# COMPACT_ATOMS: atom_id res chain seq x y z
N MET A 1 15.37 -23.52 2.72
CA MET A 1 15.08 -24.19 1.43
C MET A 1 13.59 -24.13 1.16
N SER A 2 13.13 -23.40 0.15
CA SER A 2 11.71 -23.27 -0.19
C SER A 2 11.36 -24.19 -1.36
N ASN A 3 10.50 -25.18 -1.12
CA ASN A 3 9.99 -26.08 -2.15
C ASN A 3 9.07 -25.31 -3.10
N ASN A 4 9.59 -24.93 -4.27
CA ASN A 4 8.82 -24.46 -5.41
C ASN A 4 8.09 -25.65 -6.05
N PHE A 5 6.95 -26.04 -5.47
CA PHE A 5 5.97 -26.89 -6.14
C PHE A 5 5.31 -26.10 -7.29
N LYS A 6 6.01 -26.00 -8.43
CA LYS A 6 5.37 -25.69 -9.71
C LYS A 6 4.47 -26.88 -10.06
N ARG A 7 3.21 -26.87 -9.60
CA ARG A 7 2.18 -27.75 -10.16
C ARG A 7 2.06 -27.40 -11.64
N LYS A 8 2.75 -28.16 -12.50
CA LYS A 8 2.45 -28.19 -13.94
C LYS A 8 0.99 -28.65 -14.04
N GLN A 9 0.08 -27.72 -14.29
CA GLN A 9 -1.27 -28.08 -14.67
C GLN A 9 -1.17 -28.72 -16.05
N ASN A 10 -1.17 -30.05 -16.10
CA ASN A 10 -1.34 -30.78 -17.34
C ASN A 10 -2.74 -30.44 -17.86
N LYS A 11 -2.83 -29.43 -18.73
CA LYS A 11 -4.04 -29.10 -19.49
C LYS A 11 -4.29 -30.27 -20.43
N LYS A 12 -5.09 -31.25 -20.00
CA LYS A 12 -5.57 -32.29 -20.91
C LYS A 12 -6.44 -31.59 -21.96
N PRO A 13 -6.23 -31.85 -23.26
CA PRO A 13 -7.07 -31.27 -24.30
C PRO A 13 -8.52 -31.69 -24.06
N LEU A 14 -9.45 -30.74 -24.22
CA LEU A 14 -10.88 -30.98 -24.10
C LEU A 14 -11.29 -31.96 -25.21
N LYS A 15 -11.52 -33.23 -24.84
CA LYS A 15 -11.98 -34.24 -25.80
C LYS A 15 -13.47 -34.08 -26.01
N LEU A 16 -13.86 -33.26 -26.98
CA LEU A 16 -15.24 -33.22 -27.48
C LEU A 16 -15.47 -34.48 -28.33
N GLY A 17 -16.40 -35.33 -27.92
CA GLY A 17 -16.78 -36.51 -28.70
C GLY A 17 -17.57 -36.12 -29.96
N GLY A 18 -17.31 -36.79 -31.08
CA GLY A 18 -18.08 -36.62 -32.33
C GLY A 18 -17.47 -35.65 -33.35
N LYS A 19 -18.01 -35.66 -34.57
CA LYS A 19 -17.67 -34.70 -35.64
C LYS A 19 -18.43 -33.40 -35.41
N VAL A 20 -17.88 -32.53 -34.57
CA VAL A 20 -18.42 -31.20 -34.25
C VAL A 20 -17.70 -30.15 -35.09
N SER A 21 -18.42 -29.13 -35.59
CA SER A 21 -17.83 -28.04 -36.38
C SER A 21 -16.90 -27.18 -35.52
N GLU A 22 -15.97 -26.45 -36.15
CA GLU A 22 -14.98 -25.62 -35.43
C GLU A 22 -15.63 -24.56 -34.54
N GLU A 23 -16.71 -23.94 -35.01
CA GLU A 23 -17.47 -22.94 -34.25
C GLU A 23 -18.10 -23.54 -32.99
N GLN A 24 -18.67 -24.74 -33.12
CA GLN A 24 -19.25 -25.46 -31.98
C GLN A 24 -18.16 -25.86 -30.98
N ARG A 25 -16.97 -26.28 -31.45
CA ARG A 25 -15.84 -26.58 -30.56
C ARG A 25 -15.41 -25.37 -29.75
N LYS A 26 -15.28 -24.21 -30.40
CA LYS A 26 -14.92 -22.95 -29.73
C LYS A 26 -15.95 -22.55 -28.68
N PHE A 27 -17.24 -22.71 -28.99
CA PHE A 27 -18.32 -22.47 -28.04
C PHE A 27 -18.18 -23.35 -26.78
N PHE A 28 -17.91 -24.65 -26.93
CA PHE A 28 -17.71 -25.54 -25.79
C PHE A 28 -16.43 -25.22 -24.99
N GLU A 29 -15.35 -24.82 -25.67
CA GLU A 29 -14.13 -24.37 -24.98
C GLU A 29 -14.38 -23.12 -24.13
N ASP A 30 -15.12 -22.15 -24.65
CA ASP A 30 -15.39 -20.92 -23.92
C ASP A 30 -16.38 -21.15 -22.76
N ALA A 31 -17.43 -21.95 -22.98
CA ALA A 31 -18.35 -22.35 -21.92
C ALA A 31 -17.64 -23.15 -20.80
N THR A 32 -16.71 -24.04 -21.14
CA THR A 32 -15.97 -24.82 -20.13
C THR A 32 -14.99 -23.95 -19.34
N LYS A 33 -14.35 -22.95 -19.96
CA LYS A 33 -13.56 -21.94 -19.24
C LYS A 33 -14.43 -21.16 -18.26
N GLU A 34 -15.60 -20.69 -18.71
CA GLU A 34 -16.51 -19.91 -17.87
C GLU A 34 -16.99 -20.73 -16.65
N ILE A 35 -17.34 -22.00 -16.84
CA ILE A 35 -17.72 -22.91 -15.75
C ILE A 35 -16.55 -23.11 -14.77
N GLN A 36 -15.32 -23.29 -15.26
CA GLN A 36 -14.14 -23.44 -14.41
C GLN A 36 -13.86 -22.16 -13.61
N GLU A 37 -13.96 -20.99 -14.23
CA GLU A 37 -13.84 -19.70 -13.54
C GLU A 37 -14.93 -19.53 -12.49
N PHE A 38 -16.17 -19.86 -12.81
CA PHE A 38 -17.28 -19.80 -11.85
C PHE A 38 -17.05 -20.74 -10.66
N ALA A 39 -16.65 -21.99 -10.92
CA ALA A 39 -16.36 -22.98 -9.89
C ALA A 39 -15.19 -22.54 -8.98
N THR A 40 -14.10 -22.02 -9.55
CA THR A 40 -12.97 -21.51 -8.77
C THR A 40 -13.36 -20.31 -7.93
N ARG A 41 -14.13 -19.35 -8.48
CA ARG A 41 -14.69 -18.22 -7.72
C ARG A 41 -15.60 -18.69 -6.57
N ALA A 42 -16.44 -19.68 -6.79
CA ALA A 42 -17.32 -20.25 -5.77
C ALA A 42 -16.54 -20.95 -4.65
N ILE A 43 -15.49 -21.71 -4.98
CA ILE A 43 -14.59 -22.35 -4.00
C ILE A 43 -13.84 -21.30 -3.20
N VAL A 44 -13.32 -20.26 -3.85
CA VAL A 44 -12.64 -19.14 -3.19
C VAL A 44 -13.60 -18.45 -2.23
N LYS A 45 -14.86 -18.17 -2.60
CA LYS A 45 -15.89 -17.62 -1.69
C LYS A 45 -16.24 -18.54 -0.51
N LYS A 46 -16.17 -19.87 -0.68
CA LYS A 46 -16.42 -20.84 0.39
C LYS A 46 -15.23 -21.04 1.33
N SER A 47 -14.02 -20.63 0.94
CA SER A 47 -12.82 -20.82 1.75
C SER A 47 -12.93 -20.08 3.10
N LYS A 48 -12.38 -20.67 4.18
CA LYS A 48 -12.38 -20.03 5.51
C LYS A 48 -11.63 -18.69 5.52
N ALA A 49 -10.63 -18.53 4.67
CA ALA A 49 -9.80 -17.32 4.60
C ALA A 49 -10.56 -16.12 4.03
N THR A 50 -11.32 -16.32 2.95
CA THR A 50 -12.12 -15.26 2.34
C THR A 50 -13.31 -14.87 3.19
N LYS A 51 -14.00 -15.83 3.83
CA LYS A 51 -15.09 -15.53 4.78
C LYS A 51 -14.63 -14.61 5.90
N ARG A 52 -13.48 -14.93 6.52
CA ARG A 52 -12.87 -14.07 7.54
C ARG A 52 -12.53 -12.69 7.00
N GLN A 53 -12.00 -12.60 5.77
CA GLN A 53 -11.69 -11.32 5.16
C GLN A 53 -12.94 -10.46 4.97
N VAL A 54 -14.02 -11.04 4.45
CA VAL A 54 -15.32 -10.37 4.27
C VAL A 54 -15.90 -9.90 5.60
N GLU A 55 -15.85 -10.73 6.65
CA GLU A 55 -16.28 -10.34 8.00
C GLU A 55 -15.48 -9.14 8.54
N LEU A 56 -14.15 -9.15 8.38
CA LEU A 56 -13.30 -8.05 8.81
C LEU A 56 -13.59 -6.76 8.02
N ASP A 57 -13.89 -6.87 6.72
CA ASP A 57 -14.20 -5.72 5.89
C ASP A 57 -15.59 -5.14 6.22
N ASN A 58 -16.57 -5.99 6.54
CA ASN A 58 -17.85 -5.55 7.09
C ASN A 58 -17.69 -4.80 8.42
N ILE A 59 -16.84 -5.31 9.34
CA ILE A 59 -16.54 -4.63 10.61
C ILE A 59 -15.90 -3.26 10.36
N LYS A 60 -14.94 -3.17 9.43
CA LYS A 60 -14.32 -1.87 9.05
C LYS A 60 -15.34 -0.91 8.45
N ALA A 61 -16.25 -1.39 7.60
CA ALA A 61 -17.29 -0.57 6.97
C ALA A 61 -18.23 0.08 8.00
N THR A 62 -18.49 -0.60 9.13
CA THR A 62 -19.25 -0.01 10.27
C THR A 62 -18.46 1.01 11.09
N GLY A 63 -17.20 1.32 10.73
CA GLY A 63 -16.34 2.26 11.44
C GLY A 63 -15.66 1.68 12.70
N ARG A 64 -15.81 0.38 12.97
CA ARG A 64 -15.19 -0.28 14.12
C ARG A 64 -13.71 -0.58 13.84
N LYS A 65 -12.86 -0.34 14.84
CA LYS A 65 -11.41 -0.61 14.76
C LYS A 65 -11.13 -2.11 14.79
N VAL A 66 -10.31 -2.58 13.86
CA VAL A 66 -9.87 -3.97 13.76
C VAL A 66 -8.38 -4.04 14.08
N LYS A 67 -7.95 -5.02 14.87
CA LYS A 67 -6.52 -5.24 15.17
C LYS A 67 -5.78 -5.57 13.88
N SER A 68 -4.67 -4.87 13.62
CA SER A 68 -3.80 -5.20 12.50
C SER A 68 -3.06 -6.51 12.76
N GLN A 69 -3.00 -7.36 11.74
CA GLN A 69 -2.15 -8.54 11.79
C GLN A 69 -0.70 -8.13 11.57
N TYR A 70 0.23 -8.79 12.27
CA TYR A 70 1.66 -8.60 12.03
C TYR A 70 2.02 -9.01 10.60
N VAL A 71 2.68 -8.11 9.88
CA VAL A 71 3.21 -8.35 8.53
C VAL A 71 4.72 -8.08 8.55
N PRO A 72 5.56 -9.02 8.09
CA PRO A 72 6.99 -8.77 7.98
C PRO A 72 7.32 -7.55 7.12
N ILE A 73 8.33 -6.78 7.50
CA ILE A 73 8.68 -5.48 6.89
C ILE A 73 8.84 -5.58 5.37
N LYS A 74 9.55 -6.60 4.87
CA LYS A 74 9.74 -6.80 3.42
C LYS A 74 8.41 -6.90 2.66
N LYS A 75 7.47 -7.68 3.19
CA LYS A 75 6.13 -7.87 2.62
C LYS A 75 5.29 -6.60 2.75
N ALA A 76 5.38 -5.90 3.88
CA ALA A 76 4.66 -4.65 4.09
C ALA A 76 5.09 -3.58 3.06
N ASN A 77 6.38 -3.49 2.75
CA ASN A 77 6.91 -2.58 1.73
C ASN A 77 6.42 -2.93 0.33
N GLU A 78 6.41 -4.21 -0.02
CA GLU A 78 5.89 -4.70 -1.30
C GLU A 78 4.39 -4.40 -1.45
N ILE A 79 3.59 -4.68 -0.42
CA ILE A 79 2.15 -4.35 -0.39
C ILE A 79 1.93 -2.85 -0.55
N ARG A 80 2.73 -2.02 0.14
CA ARG A 80 2.63 -0.56 0.03
C ARG A 80 2.96 -0.07 -1.37
N ARG A 81 3.98 -0.65 -2.01
CA ARG A 81 4.35 -0.33 -3.39
C ARG A 81 3.23 -0.68 -4.37
N LEU A 82 2.72 -1.92 -4.30
CA LEU A 82 1.63 -2.37 -5.17
C LEU A 82 0.34 -1.57 -4.98
N LYS A 83 0.04 -1.18 -3.73
CA LYS A 83 -1.11 -0.32 -3.46
C LYS A 83 -0.93 1.06 -4.09
N LYS A 84 0.26 1.65 -3.95
CA LYS A 84 0.57 2.94 -4.57
C LYS A 84 0.46 2.88 -6.09
N GLU A 85 1.01 1.85 -6.72
CA GLU A 85 0.92 1.67 -8.18
C GLU A 85 -0.54 1.56 -8.66
N LYS A 86 -1.42 0.90 -7.89
CA LYS A 86 -2.86 0.86 -8.18
C LYS A 86 -3.54 2.20 -7.99
N ASP A 87 -3.30 2.86 -6.86
CA ASP A 87 -3.88 4.17 -6.58
C ASP A 87 -3.44 5.20 -7.66
N ASP A 88 -2.20 5.12 -8.13
CA ASP A 88 -1.66 5.97 -9.21
C ASP A 88 -2.29 5.63 -10.58
N ALA A 89 -2.56 4.35 -10.86
CA ALA A 89 -3.25 3.91 -12.07
C ALA A 89 -4.72 4.34 -12.10
N ASP A 90 -5.45 4.12 -10.99
CA ASP A 90 -6.84 4.55 -10.83
C ASP A 90 -6.95 6.09 -10.97
N LEU A 91 -5.94 6.82 -10.46
CA LEU A 91 -5.84 8.26 -10.62
C LEU A 91 -5.65 8.65 -12.10
N ALA A 92 -4.75 7.99 -12.81
CA ALA A 92 -4.51 8.25 -14.22
C ALA A 92 -5.76 7.97 -15.08
N ASP A 93 -6.48 6.88 -14.81
CA ASP A 93 -7.72 6.52 -15.49
C ASP A 93 -8.85 7.52 -15.21
N ALA A 94 -8.96 7.99 -13.96
CA ALA A 94 -9.93 9.02 -13.59
C ALA A 94 -9.62 10.39 -14.23
N ILE A 95 -8.33 10.73 -14.37
CA ILE A 95 -7.91 11.93 -15.13
C ILE A 95 -8.29 11.77 -16.61
N ALA A 96 -8.00 10.62 -17.21
CA ALA A 96 -8.25 10.36 -18.62
C ALA A 96 -9.75 10.36 -18.97
N SER A 97 -10.59 9.86 -18.06
CA SER A 97 -12.05 9.85 -18.21
C SER A 97 -12.72 11.20 -17.87
N GLY A 98 -11.96 12.19 -17.36
CA GLY A 98 -12.48 13.50 -16.98
C GLY A 98 -13.35 13.48 -15.72
N GLU A 99 -13.30 12.40 -14.93
CA GLU A 99 -14.08 12.26 -13.71
C GLU A 99 -13.50 13.15 -12.58
N ARG A 100 -14.36 13.83 -11.82
CA ARG A 100 -13.90 14.67 -10.70
C ARG A 100 -13.40 13.79 -9.56
N ILE A 101 -12.09 13.63 -9.48
CA ILE A 101 -11.42 12.82 -8.47
C ILE A 101 -11.61 13.46 -7.08
N LYS A 102 -12.39 12.81 -6.21
CA LYS A 102 -12.41 13.12 -4.78
C LYS A 102 -11.19 12.48 -4.12
N ILE A 103 -10.01 13.05 -4.33
CA ILE A 103 -8.80 12.60 -3.63
C ILE A 103 -8.98 12.95 -2.14
N PRO A 104 -9.05 11.96 -1.23
CA PRO A 104 -9.05 12.26 0.18
C PRO A 104 -7.71 12.93 0.51
N LYS A 105 -7.76 14.19 0.98
CA LYS A 105 -6.57 14.93 1.41
C LYS A 105 -5.88 14.12 2.52
N THR A 106 -4.85 13.37 2.18
CA THR A 106 -3.99 12.74 3.17
C THR A 106 -3.29 13.88 3.90
N LYS A 107 -3.49 13.97 5.22
CA LYS A 107 -2.71 14.90 6.03
C LYS A 107 -1.24 14.53 5.80
N ASN A 108 -0.46 15.45 5.24
CA ASN A 108 0.99 15.30 5.13
C ASN A 108 1.52 15.03 6.55
N THR A 109 1.79 13.77 6.88
CA THR A 109 2.66 13.44 8.00
C THR A 109 4.06 13.72 7.49
N SER A 110 4.39 15.01 7.43
CA SER A 110 5.73 15.48 7.15
C SER A 110 6.68 14.78 8.10
N ASP A 111 7.76 14.28 7.51
CA ASP A 111 8.77 13.46 8.14
C ASP A 111 9.24 14.09 9.46
N LYS A 112 9.23 13.26 10.50
CA LYS A 112 9.83 13.58 11.81
C LYS A 112 11.35 13.81 11.74
N ASP A 113 11.95 13.64 10.57
CA ASP A 113 13.40 13.69 10.34
C ASP A 113 13.93 15.08 9.95
N ASN A 114 13.08 16.09 9.78
CA ASN A 114 13.54 17.46 9.52
C ASN A 114 14.01 18.23 10.76
N ASN A 115 14.25 17.56 11.89
CA ASN A 115 14.74 18.18 13.12
C ASN A 115 16.26 18.00 13.34
N SER A 116 17.04 17.86 12.26
CA SER A 116 18.50 17.74 12.31
C SER A 116 19.25 19.07 12.09
N LYS A 117 18.55 20.21 11.95
CA LYS A 117 19.19 21.54 11.88
C LYS A 117 19.09 22.30 13.21
N LYS A 118 19.65 21.75 14.29
CA LYS A 118 20.19 22.60 15.35
C LYS A 118 21.68 22.74 15.10
N VAL A 119 22.01 23.73 14.27
CA VAL A 119 23.37 24.27 14.17
C VAL A 119 23.82 24.58 15.59
N SER A 120 25.07 24.22 15.95
CA SER A 120 25.67 24.59 17.23
C SER A 120 25.81 26.10 17.31
N GLU A 121 24.73 26.79 17.67
CA GLU A 121 24.74 28.22 17.90
C GLU A 121 25.72 28.52 19.03
N LEU A 122 26.68 29.41 18.75
CA LEU A 122 27.54 30.03 19.75
C LEU A 122 26.64 30.63 20.84
N ARG A 123 26.60 30.01 22.02
CA ARG A 123 25.73 30.38 23.15
C ARG A 123 26.22 31.64 23.89
N ILE A 124 26.77 32.62 23.19
CA ILE A 124 27.14 33.89 23.79
C ILE A 124 26.25 34.98 23.22
N GLY A 125 25.32 35.48 24.03
CA GLY A 125 24.40 36.54 23.62
C GLY A 125 23.36 36.13 22.57
N LYS A 126 22.64 37.13 22.06
CA LYS A 126 21.63 37.00 21.01
C LYS A 126 22.07 37.79 19.79
N PHE A 127 22.12 37.14 18.63
CA PHE A 127 22.39 37.83 17.36
C PHE A 127 21.06 38.31 16.76
N SER A 128 20.96 39.61 16.48
CA SER A 128 19.76 40.21 15.89
C SER A 128 20.14 41.38 15.00
N LYS A 129 19.52 41.48 13.82
CA LYS A 129 19.76 42.59 12.85
C LYS A 129 21.25 42.85 12.56
N GLY A 130 22.05 41.78 12.42
CA GLY A 130 23.48 41.89 12.13
C GLY A 130 24.36 42.30 13.33
N THR A 131 23.78 42.47 14.52
CA THR A 131 24.49 42.87 15.73
C THR A 131 24.42 41.80 16.81
N LEU A 132 25.54 41.58 17.52
CA LEU A 132 25.60 40.67 18.66
C LEU A 132 25.25 41.41 19.96
N HIS A 133 24.13 41.05 20.58
CA HIS A 133 23.71 41.59 21.88
C HIS A 133 24.16 40.67 23.01
N ILE A 134 25.10 41.14 23.83
CA ILE A 134 25.61 40.41 25.00
C ILE A 134 25.01 41.03 26.28
N SER A 135 24.46 40.19 27.15
CA SER A 135 23.87 40.69 28.41
C SER A 135 24.95 41.07 29.43
N LYS A 136 24.65 42.01 30.33
CA LYS A 136 25.56 42.38 31.42
C LYS A 136 25.90 41.18 32.32
N SER A 137 24.97 40.25 32.50
CA SER A 137 25.16 38.99 33.23
C SER A 137 26.18 38.08 32.55
N ASP A 138 26.13 37.93 31.23
CA ASP A 138 27.07 37.08 30.50
C ASP A 138 28.49 37.63 30.60
N ILE A 139 28.66 38.95 30.48
CA ILE A 139 29.94 39.64 30.63
C ILE A 139 30.52 39.43 32.04
N LYS A 140 29.70 39.54 33.08
CA LYS A 140 30.13 39.31 34.48
C LYS A 140 30.53 37.86 34.71
N THR A 141 29.80 36.91 34.15
CA THR A 141 30.06 35.47 34.30
C THR A 141 31.41 35.10 33.69
N VAL A 142 31.76 35.66 32.52
CA VAL A 142 33.07 35.46 31.90
C VAL A 142 34.19 36.09 32.75
N LYS A 143 33.98 37.30 33.29
CA LYS A 143 34.99 37.97 34.15
C LYS A 143 35.24 37.24 35.48
N LYS A 144 34.26 36.52 36.02
CA LYS A 144 34.39 35.75 37.28
C LYS A 144 35.12 34.42 37.13
N LYS A 145 35.32 33.91 35.91
CA LYS A 145 36.01 32.64 35.62
C LYS A 145 37.53 32.79 35.47
N LYS A 146 38.11 33.88 35.99
CA LYS A 146 39.57 34.06 36.10
C LYS A 146 40.05 33.68 37.47
#